data_AF-A0A6J0X2G6-F1
#
_entry.id   AF-A0A6J0X2G6-F1
#
_cell.length_a   1.000
_cell.length_b   1.000
_cell.length_c   1.000
_cell.angle_alpha   90.00
_cell.angle_beta   90.00
_cell.angle_gamma   90.00
#
_symmetry.space_group_name_H-M   'P 1'
#
loop_
_entity.id
_entity.type
_entity.pdbx_description
1 polymer ?
#
loop_
_entity_poly.entity_id
_entity_poly.type
_entity_poly.pdbx_seq_one_letter_code
_entity_poly.pdbx_strand_id
1 'polypeptide(L)'
;MAAAVTFLRLLARSGAVTRSLPGGARCFGVRTSPTGEKVTHTGQVYDDKDYRKVRFVGRQKEVNENFAIDLIAEQPVSQVGSRVISCDGGGGALGHPRVYINLDKDTKTGTCGYCGLQFRQQHH
;
A
#
# COMPACT_ATOMS: atom_id res chain seq x y z
N MET A 1 19.79 -60.08 -33.34
CA MET A 1 18.40 -59.58 -33.33
C MET A 1 18.16 -58.90 -31.99
N ALA A 2 17.51 -57.75 -32.01
CA ALA A 2 17.51 -56.68 -31.01
C ALA A 2 17.11 -57.05 -29.57
N ALA A 3 17.71 -56.36 -28.60
CA ALA A 3 17.06 -56.03 -27.32
C ALA A 3 17.51 -54.62 -26.90
N ALA A 4 16.69 -53.62 -27.22
CA ALA A 4 16.95 -52.21 -26.93
C ALA A 4 16.63 -51.93 -25.46
N VAL A 5 17.64 -51.51 -24.70
CA VAL A 5 17.51 -51.08 -23.31
C VAL A 5 16.85 -49.69 -23.30
N THR A 6 15.57 -49.64 -22.96
CA THR A 6 14.79 -48.40 -22.88
C THR A 6 15.06 -47.73 -21.53
N PHE A 7 15.97 -46.75 -21.53
CA PHE A 7 16.20 -45.86 -20.39
C PHE A 7 14.96 -45.00 -20.16
N LEU A 8 14.20 -45.30 -19.11
CA LEU A 8 13.07 -44.52 -18.64
C LEU A 8 13.58 -43.18 -18.08
N ARG A 9 13.57 -42.13 -18.91
CA ARG A 9 13.87 -40.76 -18.48
C ARG A 9 12.75 -40.28 -17.54
N LEU A 10 13.04 -40.17 -16.24
CA LEU A 10 12.24 -39.38 -15.31
C LEU A 10 12.22 -37.92 -15.79
N LEU A 11 11.13 -37.51 -16.44
CA LEU A 11 10.84 -36.10 -16.65
C LEU A 11 10.31 -35.53 -15.33
N ALA A 12 11.09 -34.58 -14.81
CA ALA A 12 10.84 -33.81 -13.61
C ALA A 12 9.39 -33.28 -13.60
N ARG A 13 8.71 -33.50 -12.47
CA ARG A 13 7.44 -32.83 -12.15
C ARG A 13 7.76 -31.35 -12.00
N SER A 14 7.52 -30.57 -13.05
CA SER A 14 7.44 -29.12 -12.98
C SER A 14 6.30 -28.78 -12.03
N GLY A 15 6.64 -28.60 -10.75
CA GLY A 15 5.73 -28.02 -9.77
C GLY A 15 5.38 -26.63 -10.26
N ALA A 16 4.12 -26.44 -10.65
CA ALA A 16 3.59 -25.12 -10.90
C ALA A 16 3.69 -24.32 -9.60
N VAL A 17 4.70 -23.45 -9.51
CA VAL A 17 4.70 -22.35 -8.55
C VAL A 17 3.53 -21.47 -8.96
N THR A 18 2.39 -21.66 -8.31
CA THR A 18 1.33 -20.67 -8.30
C THR A 18 1.95 -19.44 -7.66
N ARG A 19 2.45 -18.52 -8.51
CA ARG A 19 2.69 -17.14 -8.13
C ARG A 19 1.32 -16.62 -7.71
N SER A 20 1.02 -16.69 -6.43
CA SER A 20 -0.04 -15.91 -5.82
C SER A 20 0.29 -14.46 -6.17
N LEU A 21 -0.50 -13.89 -7.08
CA LEU A 21 -0.51 -12.46 -7.30
C LEU A 21 -0.72 -11.83 -5.92
N PRO A 22 0.21 -11.01 -5.41
CA PRO A 22 -0.10 -10.23 -4.22
C PRO A 22 -1.33 -9.41 -4.61
N GLY A 23 -2.42 -9.56 -3.84
CA GLY A 23 -3.64 -8.80 -4.04
C GLY A 23 -3.25 -7.34 -4.24
N GLY A 24 -3.53 -6.80 -5.42
CA GLY A 24 -2.88 -5.61 -5.93
C GLY A 24 -2.96 -4.45 -4.94
N ALA A 25 -1.82 -4.13 -4.33
CA ALA A 25 -1.62 -2.84 -3.70
C ALA A 25 -1.80 -1.80 -4.81
N ARG A 26 -2.88 -1.02 -4.73
CA ARG A 26 -3.09 0.08 -5.66
C ARG A 26 -2.09 1.17 -5.29
N CYS A 27 -1.01 1.30 -6.06
CA CYS A 27 -0.12 2.45 -5.93
C CYS A 27 -0.87 3.67 -6.48
N PHE A 28 -1.23 4.62 -5.61
CA PHE A 28 -1.93 5.85 -5.96
C PHE A 28 -0.99 6.98 -6.40
N GLY A 29 0.32 6.73 -6.42
CA GLY A 29 1.39 7.67 -6.76
C GLY A 29 1.12 8.54 -7.99
N VAL A 30 1.95 9.57 -8.17
CA VAL A 30 1.65 10.68 -9.08
C VAL A 30 1.19 10.22 -10.47
N ARG A 31 -0.04 10.59 -10.81
CA ARG A 31 -0.64 10.32 -12.13
C ARG A 31 -0.55 11.56 -12.99
N THR A 32 -0.48 11.36 -14.30
CA THR A 32 -0.47 12.46 -15.26
C THR A 32 -1.83 12.56 -15.95
N SER A 33 -2.37 13.77 -16.06
CA SER A 33 -3.62 14.04 -16.78
C SER A 33 -3.43 13.90 -18.31
N PRO A 34 -4.52 13.85 -19.09
CA PRO A 34 -4.43 13.85 -20.56
C PRO A 34 -3.68 15.05 -21.13
N THR A 35 -3.70 16.18 -20.43
CA THR A 35 -2.95 17.40 -20.78
C THR A 35 -1.49 17.41 -20.33
N GLY A 36 -0.99 16.31 -19.77
CA GLY A 36 0.40 16.20 -19.32
C GLY A 36 0.66 16.82 -17.93
N GLU A 37 -0.37 17.26 -17.21
CA GLU A 37 -0.23 17.87 -15.89
C GLU A 37 -0.22 16.82 -14.78
N LYS A 38 0.66 16.95 -13.79
CA LYS A 38 0.66 16.08 -12.62
C LYS A 38 -0.60 16.31 -11.77
N VAL A 39 -1.30 15.22 -11.48
CA VAL A 39 -2.44 15.18 -10.56
C VAL A 39 -1.92 15.18 -9.13
N THR A 40 -2.50 16.03 -8.28
CA THR A 40 -2.09 16.14 -6.88
C THR A 40 -2.51 14.91 -6.06
N HIS A 41 -1.95 14.74 -4.86
CA HIS A 41 -2.29 13.63 -3.94
C HIS A 41 -3.77 13.61 -3.51
N THR A 42 -4.47 14.74 -3.62
CA THR A 42 -5.93 14.84 -3.40
C THR A 42 -6.75 14.51 -4.65
N GLY A 43 -6.11 14.39 -5.82
CA GLY A 43 -6.78 14.17 -7.10
C GLY A 43 -7.07 15.44 -7.90
N GLN A 44 -6.67 16.62 -7.43
CA GLN A 44 -6.91 17.88 -8.14
C GLN A 44 -6.02 18.03 -9.37
N VAL A 45 -6.66 18.39 -10.49
CA VAL A 45 -6.06 18.88 -11.73
C VAL A 45 -7.03 19.88 -12.39
N TYR A 46 -6.52 20.78 -13.22
CA TYR A 46 -7.37 21.70 -13.98
C TYR A 46 -7.89 21.03 -15.26
N ASP A 47 -9.12 21.34 -15.63
CA ASP A 47 -9.70 20.87 -16.89
C ASP A 47 -8.97 21.46 -18.10
N ASP A 48 -9.03 20.78 -19.23
CA ASP A 48 -8.28 21.16 -20.43
C ASP A 48 -8.66 22.54 -20.96
N LYS A 49 -9.93 22.95 -20.77
CA LYS A 49 -10.46 24.26 -21.17
C LYS A 49 -10.38 25.33 -20.08
N ASP A 50 -9.77 25.02 -18.93
CA ASP A 50 -9.70 25.95 -17.82
C ASP A 50 -8.59 26.98 -18.03
N TYR A 51 -8.99 28.25 -18.17
CA TYR A 51 -8.06 29.37 -18.34
C TYR A 51 -7.05 29.49 -17.18
N ARG A 52 -7.37 28.98 -15.99
CA ARG A 52 -6.50 29.05 -14.81
C ARG A 52 -5.16 28.34 -15.00
N LYS A 53 -5.04 27.45 -15.98
CA LYS A 53 -3.80 26.75 -16.36
C LYS A 53 -2.70 27.68 -16.88
N VAL A 54 -3.07 28.86 -17.40
CA VAL A 54 -2.12 29.87 -17.90
C VAL A 54 -1.04 30.21 -16.87
N ARG A 55 -1.34 30.12 -15.57
CA ARG A 55 -0.39 30.39 -14.48
C ARG A 55 0.84 29.46 -14.48
N PHE A 56 0.71 28.28 -15.08
CA PHE A 56 1.78 27.28 -15.18
C PHE A 56 2.42 27.24 -16.55
N VAL A 57 2.00 28.07 -17.51
CA VAL A 57 2.68 28.17 -18.81
C VAL A 57 4.05 28.83 -18.58
N GLY A 58 5.13 28.15 -18.99
CA GLY A 58 6.50 28.58 -18.73
C GLY A 58 6.97 28.41 -17.29
N ARG A 59 6.20 27.72 -16.44
CA ARG A 59 6.52 27.40 -15.04
C ARG A 59 6.18 25.94 -14.74
N GLN A 60 6.59 25.42 -13.59
CA GLN A 60 6.22 24.07 -13.16
C GLN A 60 5.14 24.11 -12.08
N LYS A 61 4.15 23.21 -12.19
CA LYS A 61 3.22 22.93 -11.09
C LYS A 61 3.92 22.01 -10.09
N GLU A 62 4.18 22.53 -8.90
CA GLU A 62 4.81 21.76 -7.83
C GLU A 62 3.79 20.81 -7.19
N VAL A 63 4.13 19.53 -7.16
CA VAL A 63 3.33 18.45 -6.56
C VAL A 63 4.28 17.56 -5.79
N ASN A 64 3.95 17.25 -4.53
CA ASN A 64 4.68 16.26 -3.76
C ASN A 64 4.46 14.86 -4.37
N GLU A 65 5.54 14.16 -4.73
CA GLU A 65 5.48 12.84 -5.36
C GLU A 65 5.29 11.70 -4.34
N ASN A 66 5.64 11.95 -3.07
CA ASN A 66 5.53 10.97 -2.00
C ASN A 66 4.14 11.03 -1.36
N PHE A 67 3.23 10.20 -1.85
CA PHE A 67 1.85 10.18 -1.36
C PHE A 67 1.74 9.38 -0.07
N ALA A 68 1.24 10.01 1.00
CA ALA A 68 1.11 9.38 2.31
C ALA A 68 0.19 8.15 2.31
N ILE A 69 -0.80 8.08 1.41
CA ILE A 69 -1.70 6.93 1.27
C ILE A 69 -0.97 5.65 0.86
N ASP A 70 0.05 5.77 0.01
CA ASP A 70 0.85 4.63 -0.45
C ASP A 70 1.81 4.20 0.65
N LEU A 71 2.49 5.17 1.26
CA LEU A 71 3.46 4.93 2.34
C LEU A 71 2.83 4.25 3.55
N ILE A 72 1.60 4.63 3.92
CA ILE A 72 0.91 3.99 5.06
C ILE A 72 0.37 2.60 4.71
N ALA A 73 -0.01 2.37 3.46
CA ALA A 73 -0.45 1.06 2.99
C ALA A 73 0.71 0.07 2.87
N GLU A 74 1.93 0.56 2.64
CA GLU A 74 3.15 -0.24 2.63
C GLU A 74 3.56 -0.71 4.04
N GLN A 75 3.19 0.02 5.09
CA GLN A 75 3.52 -0.37 6.46
C GLN A 75 2.81 -1.67 6.87
N PRO A 76 3.51 -2.60 7.54
CA PRO A 76 2.92 -3.86 7.96
C PRO A 76 1.90 -3.64 9.08
N VAL A 77 0.86 -4.49 9.09
CA VAL A 77 -0.12 -4.53 10.18
C VAL A 77 0.55 -5.08 11.44
N SER A 78 0.56 -4.28 12.50
CA SER A 78 1.13 -4.67 13.80
C SER A 78 0.22 -5.65 14.52
N GLN A 79 0.76 -6.78 14.90
CA GLN A 79 0.01 -7.84 15.55
C GLN A 79 0.27 -7.82 17.06
N VAL A 80 -0.79 -7.81 17.86
CA VAL A 80 -0.72 -7.65 19.32
C VAL A 80 -1.59 -8.69 20.02
N GLY A 81 -1.19 -9.17 21.20
CA GLY A 81 -2.00 -10.13 21.97
C GLY A 81 -3.10 -9.49 22.81
N SER A 82 -3.07 -8.16 23.00
CA SER A 82 -4.05 -7.45 23.83
C SER A 82 -5.30 -7.05 23.04
N ARG A 83 -6.43 -7.04 23.74
CA ARG A 83 -7.74 -6.59 23.23
C ARG A 83 -7.78 -5.08 22.95
N VAL A 84 -7.08 -4.29 23.77
CA VAL A 84 -6.95 -2.84 23.62
C VAL A 84 -5.47 -2.49 23.57
N ILE A 85 -5.07 -1.63 22.62
CA ILE A 85 -3.69 -1.16 22.44
C ILE A 85 -3.63 0.35 22.61
N SER A 86 -2.55 0.85 23.21
CA SER A 86 -2.24 2.28 23.25
C SER A 86 -1.26 2.65 22.14
N CYS A 87 -1.60 3.68 21.35
CA CYS A 87 -0.72 4.24 20.32
C CYS A 87 -0.46 5.72 20.64
N ASP A 88 0.81 6.11 20.62
CA ASP A 88 1.30 7.50 20.78
C ASP A 88 2.07 7.99 19.54
N GLY A 89 2.19 7.15 18.50
CA GLY A 89 2.95 7.46 17.29
C GLY A 89 4.47 7.35 17.44
N GLY A 90 4.96 6.85 18.59
CA GLY A 90 6.38 6.75 18.90
C GLY A 90 6.98 8.06 19.41
N GLY A 91 8.06 7.94 20.20
CA GLY A 91 8.78 9.11 20.72
C GLY A 91 8.08 9.86 21.87
N GLY A 92 7.05 9.26 22.49
CA GLY A 92 6.35 9.83 23.64
C GLY A 92 5.70 11.17 23.35
N ALA A 93 6.35 12.27 23.74
CA ALA A 93 5.84 13.63 23.50
C ALA A 93 6.06 14.15 22.06
N LEU A 94 6.90 13.48 21.27
CA LEU A 94 7.16 13.86 19.87
C LEU A 94 6.13 13.31 18.87
N GLY A 95 5.28 12.39 19.33
CA GLY A 95 4.23 11.78 18.52
C GLY A 95 2.90 12.52 18.66
N HIS A 96 1.80 11.76 18.63
CA HIS A 96 0.46 12.28 18.83
C HIS A 96 -0.06 11.97 20.25
N PRO A 97 -1.16 12.61 20.70
CA PRO A 97 -1.78 12.27 21.98
C PRO A 97 -2.07 10.77 22.06
N ARG A 98 -1.71 10.16 23.20
CA ARG A 98 -1.95 8.73 23.43
C ARG A 98 -3.42 8.40 23.24
N VAL A 99 -3.71 7.49 22.33
CA VAL A 99 -5.07 6.96 22.10
C VAL A 99 -5.12 5.46 22.30
N TYR A 100 -6.30 4.98 22.69
CA TYR A 100 -6.59 3.58 22.91
C TYR A 100 -7.47 3.06 21.77
N ILE A 101 -6.99 2.02 21.08
CA ILE A 101 -7.64 1.43 19.92
C ILE A 101 -8.21 0.08 20.34
N ASN A 102 -9.49 -0.14 20.06
CA ASN A 102 -10.17 -1.38 20.37
C ASN A 102 -10.01 -2.40 19.23
N LEU A 103 -9.63 -3.64 19.56
CA LEU A 103 -9.36 -4.72 18.61
C LEU A 103 -10.35 -5.89 18.68
N ASP A 104 -11.50 -5.68 19.33
CA ASP A 104 -12.59 -6.67 19.48
C ASP A 104 -13.10 -7.31 18.18
N LYS A 105 -12.89 -6.64 17.06
CA LYS A 105 -13.45 -7.05 15.76
C LYS A 105 -12.36 -7.69 14.92
N ASP A 106 -12.27 -9.01 14.90
CA ASP A 106 -11.27 -9.75 14.10
C ASP A 106 -11.40 -9.55 12.59
N THR A 107 -12.60 -9.14 12.14
CA THR A 107 -12.90 -8.88 10.73
C THR A 107 -12.19 -7.65 10.16
N LYS A 108 -11.77 -6.69 11.01
CA LYS A 108 -11.15 -5.43 10.58
C LYS A 108 -9.90 -5.15 11.40
N THR A 109 -8.92 -4.51 10.79
CA THR A 109 -7.78 -3.96 11.55
C THR A 109 -8.22 -2.70 12.29
N GLY A 110 -7.72 -2.50 13.50
CA GLY A 110 -7.88 -1.26 14.24
C GLY A 110 -6.89 -0.24 13.73
N THR A 111 -7.35 0.81 13.04
CA THR A 111 -6.49 1.86 12.51
C THR A 111 -6.36 3.00 13.51
N CYS A 112 -5.14 3.49 13.74
CA CYS A 112 -4.91 4.70 14.51
C CYS A 112 -5.37 5.92 13.70
N GLY A 113 -6.20 6.78 14.30
CA GLY A 113 -6.70 7.99 13.66
C GLY A 113 -5.65 9.08 13.42
N TYR A 114 -4.43 8.92 13.96
CA TYR A 114 -3.34 9.88 13.80
C TYR A 114 -2.27 9.34 12.85
N CYS A 115 -1.53 8.30 13.25
CA CYS A 115 -0.47 7.73 12.43
C CYS A 115 -0.97 6.93 11.22
N GLY A 116 -2.24 6.52 11.19
CA GLY A 116 -2.77 5.62 10.15
C GLY A 116 -2.27 4.17 10.23
N LEU A 117 -1.41 3.85 11.21
CA LEU A 117 -0.94 2.48 11.44
C LEU A 117 -2.10 1.56 11.80
N GLN A 118 -1.97 0.31 11.36
CA GLN A 118 -3.00 -0.71 11.54
C GLN A 118 -2.55 -1.74 12.57
N PHE A 119 -3.47 -2.11 13.45
CA PHE A 119 -3.26 -3.11 14.50
C PHE A 119 -4.27 -4.24 14.36
N ARG A 120 -3.86 -5.47 14.68
CA ARG A 120 -4.75 -6.64 14.72
C ARG A 120 -4.44 -7.48 15.95
N GLN A 121 -5.48 -8.00 16.60
CA GLN A 121 -5.30 -8.95 17.68
C GLN A 121 -4.88 -10.31 17.13
N GLN A 122 -3.77 -10.85 17.63
CA GLN A 122 -3.41 -12.26 17.43
C GLN A 122 -4.11 -13.10 18.48
N HIS A 123 -4.95 -14.03 18.04
CA HIS A 123 -5.47 -15.11 18.88
C HIS A 123 -4.52 -16.30 18.80
N HIS A 124 -4.27 -16.91 19.96
CA HIS A 124 -3.48 -18.14 20.06
C HIS A 124 -4.32 -19.37 19.73
#